data_AF-A0A7I4YK86-F1
#
_entry.id   AF-A0A7I4YK86-F1
#
_cell.length_a   1.000
_cell.length_b   1.000
_cell.length_c   1.000
_cell.angle_alpha   90.00
_cell.angle_beta   90.00
_cell.angle_gamma   90.00
#
_symmetry.space_group_name_H-M   'P 1'
#
loop_
_entity.id
_entity.type
_entity.pdbx_description
1 polymer ?
#
loop_
_entity_poly.entity_id
_entity_poly.type
_entity_poly.pdbx_seq_one_letter_code
_entity_poly.pdbx_strand_id
1 'polypeptide(L)'
;MQKMAITWAQWVFISINCVSLPLHILTIIVCIKEWRINKRQRTFNLLLISQGIADLTAISNDMVFSVLRRSQLVNGFFWSYRHDYLATWCFCQSYVTVFLRCFGALLLSFQRYISVCKSTHYIEQFINCSHRYVLVLVMWTVPLFYSLPLFLMARDVTFHRLENPVLEAEQRTISLATSMATLFVSVVFIFCSAFYAEILKFLIKNRYNRSEALKRERHLYVQMLGLFIGLLLFFIYNIMLFIFSLYSNRDAVLIMRTIFPLISCFFSYVNIWMMVIVNSDFRRKLLLLFVCQKTEQKSTNPSICPQALSTRPSFLVVSICLCYIGN
;
A
#
# COMPACT_ATOMS: atom_id res chain seq x y z
N MET A 1 -19.87 10.49 33.21
CA MET A 1 -18.48 10.34 32.71
C MET A 1 -18.48 9.38 31.53
N GLN A 2 -18.60 9.94 30.33
CA GLN A 2 -18.71 9.22 29.07
C GLN A 2 -17.31 8.72 28.66
N LYS A 3 -17.05 7.41 28.82
CA LYS A 3 -15.77 6.82 28.42
C LYS A 3 -15.61 6.98 26.90
N MET A 4 -14.59 7.72 26.47
CA MET A 4 -14.14 7.71 25.06
C MET A 4 -13.99 6.25 24.60
N ALA A 5 -14.86 5.80 23.69
CA ALA A 5 -14.95 4.41 23.25
C ALA A 5 -13.90 4.05 22.17
N ILE A 6 -12.69 4.59 22.28
CA ILE A 6 -11.57 4.23 21.41
C ILE A 6 -10.94 2.96 21.96
N THR A 7 -10.93 1.90 21.16
CA THR A 7 -10.33 0.62 21.58
C THR A 7 -8.80 0.72 21.59
N TRP A 8 -8.12 -0.14 22.36
CA TRP A 8 -6.66 -0.20 22.40
C TRP A 8 -6.05 -0.38 20.98
N ALA A 9 -6.71 -1.16 20.13
CA ALA A 9 -6.28 -1.40 18.75
C ALA A 9 -6.31 -0.11 17.92
N GLN A 10 -7.26 0.78 18.17
CA GLN A 10 -7.35 2.07 17.49
C GLN A 10 -6.27 3.03 17.95
N TRP A 11 -5.92 3.04 19.25
CA TRP A 11 -4.79 3.82 19.75
C TRP A 11 -3.47 3.39 19.11
N VAL A 12 -3.24 2.08 19.02
CA VAL A 12 -2.07 1.53 18.32
C VAL A 12 -2.10 1.92 16.84
N PHE A 13 -3.25 1.78 16.18
CA PHE A 13 -3.41 2.17 14.78
C PHE A 13 -3.09 3.65 14.55
N ILE A 14 -3.65 4.56 15.36
CA ILE A 14 -3.38 6.01 15.27
C ILE A 14 -1.87 6.27 15.45
N SER A 15 -1.27 5.67 16.47
CA SER A 15 0.16 5.85 16.79
C SER A 15 1.07 5.41 15.64
N ILE A 16 0.81 4.25 15.02
CA ILE A 16 1.57 3.75 13.87
C ILE A 16 1.42 4.70 12.67
N ASN A 17 0.20 5.19 12.42
CA ASN A 17 -0.08 6.08 11.30
C ASN A 17 0.59 7.45 11.46
N CYS A 18 0.65 8.01 12.67
CA CYS A 18 1.35 9.27 12.92
C CYS A 18 2.81 9.25 12.45
N VAL A 19 3.49 8.10 12.57
CA VAL A 19 4.89 7.94 12.15
C VAL A 19 5.01 7.44 10.71
N SER A 20 4.22 6.44 10.34
CA SER A 20 4.40 5.71 9.07
C SER A 20 3.76 6.41 7.88
N LEU A 21 2.68 7.18 8.07
CA LEU A 21 1.98 7.84 6.98
C LEU A 21 2.81 8.97 6.32
N PRO A 22 3.48 9.86 7.07
CA PRO A 22 4.39 10.84 6.48
C PRO A 22 5.53 10.16 5.71
N LEU A 23 6.10 9.08 6.26
CA LEU A 23 7.15 8.30 5.61
C LEU A 23 6.65 7.66 4.30
N HIS A 24 5.41 7.18 4.26
CA HIS A 24 4.79 6.62 3.06
C HIS A 24 4.65 7.66 1.95
N ILE A 25 4.14 8.85 2.27
CA ILE A 25 4.00 9.96 1.32
C ILE A 25 5.36 10.34 0.74
N LEU A 26 6.38 10.48 1.59
CA LEU A 26 7.74 10.80 1.14
C LEU A 26 8.32 9.72 0.23
N THR A 27 8.08 8.45 0.55
CA THR A 27 8.50 7.31 -0.28
C THR A 27 7.88 7.38 -1.67
N ILE A 28 6.58 7.68 -1.75
CA ILE A 28 5.87 7.86 -3.03
C ILE A 28 6.47 9.03 -3.82
N ILE A 29 6.80 10.15 -3.17
CA ILE A 29 7.45 11.30 -3.82
C ILE A 29 8.81 10.90 -4.42
N VAL A 30 9.63 10.15 -3.68
CA VAL A 30 10.91 9.63 -4.20
C VAL A 30 10.67 8.72 -5.41
N CYS A 31 9.69 7.81 -5.34
CA CYS A 31 9.35 6.92 -6.44
C CYS A 31 8.88 7.68 -7.69
N ILE A 32 8.10 8.75 -7.54
CA ILE A 32 7.67 9.61 -8.65
C ILE A 32 8.88 10.30 -9.31
N LYS A 33 9.83 10.81 -8.51
CA LYS A 33 11.06 11.41 -9.04
C LYS A 33 11.90 10.37 -9.79
N GLU A 34 12.09 9.19 -9.22
CA GLU A 34 12.84 8.08 -9.85
C GLU A 34 12.19 7.55 -11.11
N TRP A 35 10.86 7.52 -11.17
CA TRP A 35 10.10 7.08 -12.35
C TRP A 35 10.41 7.94 -13.59
N ARG A 36 10.70 9.23 -13.42
CA ARG A 36 11.09 10.12 -14.52
C ARG A 36 12.51 9.85 -15.03
N ILE A 37 13.40 9.39 -14.15
CA ILE A 37 14.85 9.28 -14.45
C ILE A 37 15.22 7.87 -14.94
N ASN A 38 14.74 6.81 -14.26
CA ASN A 38 15.22 5.46 -14.51
C ASN A 38 14.30 4.67 -15.46
N LYS A 39 14.65 4.68 -16.76
CA LYS A 39 13.86 4.01 -17.82
C LYS A 39 13.77 2.49 -17.65
N ARG A 40 14.78 1.83 -17.08
CA ARG A 40 14.84 0.35 -16.94
C ARG A 40 13.86 -0.19 -15.89
N GLN A 41 13.61 0.56 -14.82
CA GLN A 41 12.73 0.15 -13.72
C GLN A 41 11.37 0.87 -13.74
N ARG A 42 11.01 1.47 -14.87
CA ARG A 42 9.86 2.36 -14.99
C ARG A 42 8.53 1.68 -14.69
N THR A 43 8.32 0.45 -15.17
CA THR A 43 7.09 -0.33 -14.92
C THR A 43 6.99 -0.75 -13.46
N PHE A 44 8.09 -1.20 -12.86
CA PHE A 44 8.14 -1.54 -11.43
C PHE A 44 7.82 -0.33 -10.56
N ASN A 45 8.45 0.83 -10.83
CA ASN A 45 8.20 2.05 -10.08
C ASN A 45 6.75 2.54 -10.24
N LEU A 46 6.16 2.40 -11.44
CA LEU A 46 4.76 2.75 -11.68
C LEU A 46 3.79 1.87 -10.88
N LEU A 47 4.01 0.55 -10.87
CA LEU A 47 3.22 -0.37 -10.06
C LEU A 47 3.38 -0.12 -8.56
N LEU A 48 4.60 0.18 -8.12
CA LEU A 48 4.88 0.52 -6.74
C LEU A 48 4.16 1.81 -6.31
N ILE A 49 4.10 2.82 -7.17
CA ILE A 49 3.32 4.05 -6.93
C ILE A 49 1.82 3.71 -6.87
N SER A 50 1.31 2.92 -7.81
CA SER A 50 -0.11 2.51 -7.83
C SER A 50 -0.49 1.73 -6.56
N GLN A 51 0.35 0.80 -6.12
CA GLN A 51 0.21 0.10 -4.84
C GLN A 51 0.26 1.07 -3.65
N GLY A 52 1.20 2.02 -3.66
CA GLY A 52 1.29 3.04 -2.62
C GLY A 52 0.02 3.90 -2.50
N ILE A 53 -0.60 4.26 -3.64
CA ILE A 53 -1.87 4.99 -3.68
C ILE A 53 -3.02 4.10 -3.17
N ALA A 54 -3.07 2.83 -3.56
CA ALA A 54 -4.04 1.86 -3.05
C ALA A 54 -3.93 1.71 -1.51
N ASP A 55 -2.71 1.63 -0.99
CA ASP A 55 -2.42 1.57 0.45
C ASP A 55 -2.87 2.85 1.18
N LEU A 56 -2.53 4.04 0.64
CA LEU A 56 -2.97 5.32 1.22
C LEU A 56 -4.50 5.44 1.22
N THR A 57 -5.16 4.98 0.15
CA THR A 57 -6.62 4.98 0.05
C THR A 57 -7.22 4.07 1.11
N ALA A 58 -6.67 2.87 1.29
CA ALA A 58 -7.13 1.93 2.32
C ALA A 58 -6.98 2.51 3.73
N ILE A 59 -5.83 3.09 4.05
CA ILE A 59 -5.55 3.69 5.36
C ILE A 59 -6.47 4.90 5.62
N SER A 60 -6.66 5.76 4.62
CA SER A 60 -7.53 6.94 4.74
C SER A 60 -8.98 6.53 4.96
N ASN A 61 -9.43 5.52 4.22
CA ASN A 61 -10.76 4.92 4.37
C ASN A 61 -10.96 4.28 5.75
N ASP A 62 -9.96 3.55 6.27
CA ASP A 62 -10.02 2.99 7.63
C ASP A 62 -10.01 4.11 8.70
N MET A 63 -9.25 5.19 8.51
CA MET A 63 -9.27 6.35 9.41
C MET A 63 -10.66 7.01 9.47
N VAL A 64 -11.29 7.27 8.32
CA VAL A 64 -12.58 7.98 8.25
C VAL A 64 -13.74 7.07 8.67
N PHE A 65 -13.83 5.85 8.14
CA PHE A 65 -15.02 5.02 8.30
C PHE A 65 -14.90 3.98 9.44
N SER A 66 -13.70 3.76 9.97
CA SER A 66 -13.49 2.88 11.15
C SER A 66 -13.14 3.69 12.41
N VAL A 67 -12.10 4.52 12.38
CA VAL A 67 -11.63 5.25 13.58
C VAL A 67 -12.57 6.39 13.94
N LEU A 68 -12.81 7.32 13.00
CA LEU A 68 -13.65 8.49 13.24
C LEU A 68 -15.10 8.08 13.59
N ARG A 69 -15.64 7.02 12.98
CA ARG A 69 -16.94 6.43 13.34
C ARG A 69 -17.03 5.97 14.80
N ARG A 70 -15.96 5.42 15.39
CA ARG A 70 -15.98 4.96 16.81
C ARG A 70 -15.58 6.06 17.80
N SER A 71 -15.02 7.18 17.32
CA SER A 71 -14.62 8.30 18.17
C SER A 71 -15.79 9.04 18.84
N GLN A 72 -17.03 8.73 18.46
CA GLN A 72 -18.27 9.38 18.90
C GLN A 72 -18.40 10.87 18.52
N LEU A 73 -17.36 11.49 17.96
CA LEU A 73 -17.32 12.92 17.60
C LEU A 73 -18.30 13.31 16.49
N VAL A 74 -18.60 12.38 15.58
CA VAL A 74 -19.43 12.61 14.38
C VAL A 74 -20.60 11.64 14.28
N ASN A 75 -21.08 11.13 15.43
CA ASN A 75 -22.19 10.17 15.46
C ASN A 75 -23.45 10.70 14.77
N GLY A 76 -23.74 12.01 14.90
CA GLY A 76 -24.87 12.64 14.22
C GLY A 76 -24.80 12.56 12.69
N PHE A 77 -23.59 12.66 12.12
CA PHE A 77 -23.36 12.49 10.69
C PHE A 77 -23.65 11.05 10.25
N PHE A 78 -23.01 10.06 10.88
CA PHE A 78 -23.22 8.64 10.54
C PHE A 78 -24.66 8.18 10.76
N TRP A 79 -25.36 8.76 11.74
CA TRP A 79 -26.76 8.46 12.00
C TRP A 79 -27.72 9.10 10.99
N SER A 80 -27.42 10.31 10.52
CA SER A 80 -28.24 11.00 9.52
C SER A 80 -28.22 10.25 8.18
N TYR A 81 -27.05 9.73 7.79
CA TYR A 81 -26.86 8.97 6.55
C TYR A 81 -27.00 7.44 6.75
N ARG A 82 -27.77 6.99 7.76
CA ARG A 82 -27.83 5.56 8.12
C ARG A 82 -28.53 4.66 7.10
N HIS A 83 -29.46 5.24 6.35
CA HIS A 83 -30.27 4.56 5.34
C HIS A 83 -29.71 4.76 3.92
N ASP A 84 -28.63 5.55 3.80
CA ASP A 84 -27.92 5.75 2.56
C ASP A 84 -26.81 4.70 2.39
N TYR A 85 -26.22 4.65 1.19
CA TYR A 85 -25.12 3.74 0.82
C TYR A 85 -23.87 3.83 1.72
N LEU A 86 -23.83 4.74 2.70
CA LEU A 86 -22.74 4.91 3.66
C LEU A 86 -22.53 3.67 4.54
N ALA A 87 -23.60 3.02 5.02
CA ALA A 87 -23.49 1.84 5.88
C ALA A 87 -22.94 0.64 5.08
N THR A 88 -23.47 0.42 3.88
CA THR A 88 -22.96 -0.55 2.90
C THR A 88 -21.50 -0.29 2.56
N TRP A 89 -21.12 0.97 2.27
CA TRP A 89 -19.73 1.34 1.99
C TRP A 89 -18.81 1.02 3.17
N CYS A 90 -19.17 1.41 4.40
CA CYS A 90 -18.40 1.12 5.61
C CYS A 90 -18.12 -0.38 5.80
N PHE A 91 -19.05 -1.23 5.39
CA PHE A 91 -18.89 -2.69 5.41
C PHE A 91 -18.03 -3.20 4.25
N CYS A 92 -18.35 -2.82 3.01
CA CYS A 92 -17.69 -3.33 1.82
C CYS A 92 -16.24 -2.82 1.66
N GLN A 93 -15.94 -1.60 2.12
CA GLN A 93 -14.64 -0.98 1.90
C GLN A 93 -13.45 -1.82 2.40
N SER A 94 -13.62 -2.54 3.51
CA SER A 94 -12.54 -3.34 4.11
C SER A 94 -12.21 -4.55 3.23
N TYR A 95 -13.21 -5.13 2.57
CA TYR A 95 -13.02 -6.23 1.62
C TYR A 95 -12.46 -5.72 0.28
N VAL A 96 -13.00 -4.62 -0.25
CA VAL A 96 -12.52 -4.00 -1.50
C VAL A 96 -11.04 -3.64 -1.40
N THR A 97 -10.63 -3.03 -0.29
CA THR A 97 -9.23 -2.65 -0.05
C THR A 97 -8.32 -3.86 0.14
N VAL A 98 -8.82 -4.98 0.68
CA VAL A 98 -8.07 -6.25 0.72
C VAL A 98 -7.84 -6.76 -0.70
N PHE A 99 -8.87 -6.81 -1.54
CA PHE A 99 -8.73 -7.33 -2.91
C PHE A 99 -7.76 -6.49 -3.73
N LEU A 100 -7.92 -5.16 -3.68
CA LEU A 100 -7.06 -4.22 -4.39
C LEU A 100 -5.59 -4.39 -4.00
N ARG A 101 -5.30 -4.45 -2.69
CA ARG A 101 -3.92 -4.54 -2.18
C ARG A 101 -3.29 -5.91 -2.37
N CYS A 102 -4.04 -6.99 -2.18
CA CYS A 102 -3.55 -8.35 -2.41
C CYS A 102 -3.24 -8.57 -3.90
N PHE A 103 -4.11 -8.09 -4.79
CA PHE A 103 -3.89 -8.23 -6.23
C PHE A 103 -2.73 -7.34 -6.72
N GLY A 104 -2.59 -6.12 -6.19
CA GLY A 104 -1.42 -5.31 -6.50
C GLY A 104 -0.10 -5.93 -6.00
N ALA A 105 -0.10 -6.59 -4.84
CA ALA A 105 1.05 -7.38 -4.39
C ALA A 105 1.39 -8.55 -5.34
N LEU A 106 0.39 -9.22 -5.90
CA LEU A 106 0.59 -10.25 -6.93
C LEU A 106 1.23 -9.69 -8.19
N LEU A 107 0.74 -8.55 -8.69
CA LEU A 107 1.32 -7.89 -9.88
C LEU A 107 2.76 -7.41 -9.62
N LEU A 108 3.06 -6.93 -8.41
CA LEU A 108 4.43 -6.59 -8.01
C LEU A 108 5.34 -7.83 -8.01
N SER A 109 4.88 -8.95 -7.46
CA SER A 109 5.61 -10.22 -7.49
C SER A 109 5.84 -10.72 -8.91
N PHE A 110 4.83 -10.64 -9.77
CA PHE A 110 4.93 -11.02 -11.17
C PHE A 110 5.95 -10.16 -11.94
N GLN A 111 5.88 -8.83 -11.78
CA GLN A 111 6.82 -7.92 -12.42
C GLN A 111 8.27 -8.17 -11.96
N ARG A 112 8.46 -8.49 -10.67
CA ARG A 112 9.78 -8.85 -10.13
C ARG A 112 10.28 -10.17 -10.67
N TYR A 113 9.42 -11.17 -10.77
CA TYR A 113 9.75 -12.45 -11.38
C TYR A 113 10.26 -12.27 -12.81
N ILE A 114 9.57 -11.51 -13.64
CA ILE A 114 10.00 -11.25 -15.02
C ILE A 114 11.34 -10.51 -15.05
N SER A 115 11.48 -9.45 -14.25
CA SER A 115 12.68 -8.61 -14.24
C SER A 115 13.93 -9.37 -13.77
N VAL A 116 13.81 -10.35 -12.87
CA VAL A 116 14.95 -11.08 -12.30
C VAL A 116 15.21 -12.38 -13.06
N CYS A 117 14.18 -13.20 -13.25
CA CYS A 117 14.33 -14.55 -13.81
C CYS A 117 14.31 -14.58 -15.34
N LYS A 118 13.78 -13.53 -15.99
CA LYS A 118 13.55 -13.49 -17.44
C LYS A 118 14.13 -12.24 -18.10
N SER A 119 15.20 -11.66 -17.54
CA SER A 119 15.72 -10.35 -17.95
C SER A 119 16.28 -10.25 -19.38
N THR A 120 16.34 -11.36 -20.10
CA THR A 120 16.85 -11.44 -21.48
C THR A 120 15.75 -11.81 -22.48
N HIS A 121 14.54 -12.13 -22.01
CA HIS A 121 13.43 -12.52 -22.88
C HIS A 121 12.68 -11.29 -23.41
N TYR A 122 12.21 -11.38 -24.66
CA TYR A 122 11.32 -10.41 -25.33
C TYR A 122 10.12 -9.97 -24.46
N ILE A 123 9.68 -10.83 -23.54
CA ILE A 123 8.59 -10.58 -22.59
C ILE A 123 8.86 -9.35 -21.71
N GLU A 124 10.10 -9.14 -21.23
CA GLU A 124 10.43 -7.96 -20.42
C GLU A 124 10.33 -6.67 -21.26
N GLN A 125 10.84 -6.70 -22.49
CA GLN A 125 10.78 -5.54 -23.40
C GLN A 125 9.33 -5.23 -23.79
N PHE A 126 8.52 -6.24 -24.06
CA PHE A 126 7.11 -6.09 -24.40
C PHE A 126 6.29 -5.45 -23.26
N ILE A 127 6.50 -5.91 -22.03
CA ILE A 127 5.81 -5.39 -20.85
C ILE A 127 6.29 -3.96 -20.52
N ASN A 128 7.59 -3.69 -20.60
CA ASN A 128 8.15 -2.38 -20.28
C ASN A 128 7.84 -1.28 -21.32
N CYS A 129 7.71 -1.63 -22.59
CA CYS A 129 7.46 -0.65 -23.66
C CYS A 129 5.96 -0.43 -23.93
N SER A 130 5.18 -1.50 -24.07
CA SER A 130 3.82 -1.44 -24.63
C SER A 130 2.71 -1.46 -23.56
N HIS A 131 2.82 -2.29 -22.51
CA HIS A 131 1.70 -2.59 -21.60
C HIS A 131 1.83 -2.04 -20.17
N ARG A 132 2.76 -1.10 -19.93
CA ARG A 132 3.02 -0.57 -18.57
C ARG A 132 1.80 0.03 -17.86
N TYR A 133 0.95 0.74 -18.61
CA TYR A 133 -0.29 1.33 -18.07
C TYR A 133 -1.42 0.31 -17.98
N VAL A 134 -1.39 -0.72 -18.82
CA VAL A 134 -2.36 -1.83 -18.78
C VAL A 134 -2.23 -2.59 -17.47
N LEU A 135 -1.01 -2.83 -16.97
CA LEU A 135 -0.82 -3.47 -15.66
C LEU A 135 -1.43 -2.64 -14.51
N VAL A 136 -1.31 -1.31 -14.58
CA VAL A 136 -1.96 -0.42 -13.61
C VAL A 136 -3.48 -0.49 -13.76
N LEU A 137 -4.01 -0.41 -14.98
CA LEU A 137 -5.46 -0.52 -15.20
C LEU A 137 -6.01 -1.84 -14.66
N VAL A 138 -5.36 -2.96 -14.99
CA VAL A 138 -5.72 -4.31 -14.50
C VAL A 138 -5.68 -4.39 -12.98
N MET A 139 -4.71 -3.74 -12.34
CA MET A 139 -4.61 -3.67 -10.87
C MET A 139 -5.86 -3.09 -10.22
N TRP A 140 -6.48 -2.08 -10.82
CA TRP A 140 -7.67 -1.43 -10.28
C TRP A 140 -8.95 -2.12 -10.75
N THR A 141 -9.06 -2.45 -12.03
CA THR A 141 -10.32 -2.93 -12.61
C THR A 141 -10.68 -4.33 -12.15
N VAL A 142 -9.72 -5.27 -12.08
CA VAL A 142 -10.01 -6.67 -11.73
C VAL A 142 -10.53 -6.80 -10.29
N PRO A 143 -9.88 -6.22 -9.26
CA PRO A 143 -10.40 -6.30 -7.89
C PRO A 143 -11.72 -5.56 -7.70
N LEU A 144 -11.89 -4.41 -8.36
CA LEU A 144 -13.15 -3.65 -8.28
C LEU A 144 -14.30 -4.43 -8.91
N PHE A 145 -14.09 -5.03 -10.09
CA PHE A 145 -15.08 -5.87 -10.73
C PHE A 145 -15.44 -7.09 -9.87
N TYR A 146 -14.43 -7.75 -9.28
CA TYR A 146 -14.64 -8.86 -8.35
C TYR A 146 -15.45 -8.45 -7.11
N SER A 147 -15.35 -7.19 -6.66
CA SER A 147 -16.08 -6.69 -5.51
C SER A 147 -17.55 -6.29 -5.78
N LEU A 148 -17.97 -6.16 -7.05
CA LEU A 148 -19.33 -5.71 -7.40
C LEU A 148 -20.46 -6.53 -6.75
N PRO A 149 -20.38 -7.87 -6.66
CA PRO A 149 -21.42 -8.67 -5.99
C PRO A 149 -21.63 -8.28 -4.53
N LEU A 150 -20.58 -7.82 -3.82
CA LEU A 150 -20.71 -7.39 -2.42
C LEU A 150 -21.64 -6.18 -2.29
N PHE A 151 -21.53 -5.21 -3.20
CA PHE A 151 -22.36 -4.01 -3.18
C PHE A 151 -23.83 -4.29 -3.52
N LEU A 152 -24.07 -5.28 -4.38
CA LEU A 152 -25.43 -5.67 -4.76
C LEU A 152 -26.16 -6.39 -3.61
N MET A 153 -25.42 -7.18 -2.82
CA MET A 153 -25.98 -8.02 -1.75
C MET A 153 -25.99 -7.33 -0.38
N ALA A 154 -25.16 -6.31 -0.16
CA ALA A 154 -25.08 -5.59 1.12
C ALA A 154 -26.05 -4.40 1.23
N ARG A 155 -27.20 -4.44 0.54
CA ARG A 155 -28.21 -3.37 0.56
C ARG A 155 -28.94 -3.23 1.90
N ASP A 156 -28.97 -4.29 2.70
CA ASP A 156 -29.70 -4.31 3.99
C ASP A 156 -28.81 -4.00 5.20
N VAL A 157 -27.56 -3.54 4.99
CA VAL A 157 -26.64 -3.16 6.07
C VAL A 157 -27.05 -1.80 6.61
N THR A 158 -27.42 -1.72 7.90
CA THR A 158 -27.87 -0.48 8.55
C THR A 158 -27.15 -0.24 9.89
N PHE A 159 -27.19 1.00 10.39
CA PHE A 159 -26.70 1.35 11.73
C PHE A 159 -27.85 1.31 12.75
N HIS A 160 -27.75 0.48 13.79
CA HIS A 160 -28.87 0.26 14.71
C HIS A 160 -28.85 1.16 15.98
N ARG A 161 -27.70 1.77 16.34
CA ARG A 161 -27.58 2.62 17.54
C ARG A 161 -26.96 4.00 17.27
N LEU A 162 -27.55 5.04 17.85
CA LEU A 162 -27.09 6.44 17.79
C LEU A 162 -25.79 6.65 18.60
N GLU A 163 -25.68 6.01 19.76
CA GLU A 163 -24.55 6.20 20.68
C GLU A 163 -23.28 5.45 20.24
N ASN A 164 -23.45 4.32 19.55
CA ASN A 164 -22.38 3.52 18.96
C ASN A 164 -22.90 2.94 17.64
N PRO A 165 -22.62 3.55 16.47
CA PRO A 165 -23.11 3.05 15.19
C PRO A 165 -22.37 1.76 14.81
N VAL A 166 -22.71 0.65 15.45
CA VAL A 166 -22.23 -0.69 15.12
C VAL A 166 -22.90 -1.14 13.83
N LEU A 167 -22.09 -1.69 12.91
CA LEU A 167 -22.57 -2.26 11.66
C LEU A 167 -23.21 -3.61 11.96
N GLU A 168 -24.53 -3.69 11.83
CA GLU A 168 -25.26 -4.95 11.87
C GLU A 168 -25.50 -5.37 10.42
N ALA A 169 -24.87 -6.48 10.05
CA ALA A 169 -25.03 -7.10 8.74
C ALA A 169 -25.58 -8.51 8.94
N GLU A 170 -26.46 -8.95 8.05
CA GLU A 170 -27.03 -10.29 8.09
C GLU A 170 -25.90 -11.35 8.03
N GLN A 171 -26.05 -12.44 8.77
CA GLN A 171 -25.06 -13.52 8.83
C GLN A 171 -24.74 -14.07 7.43
N ARG A 172 -25.73 -14.11 6.54
CA ARG A 172 -25.57 -14.51 5.13
C ARG A 172 -24.58 -13.61 4.39
N THR A 173 -24.73 -12.30 4.54
CA THR A 173 -23.85 -11.28 3.92
C THR A 173 -22.43 -11.35 4.47
N ILE A 174 -22.27 -11.60 5.77
CA ILE A 174 -20.95 -11.76 6.39
C ILE A 174 -20.26 -13.04 5.89
N SER A 175 -20.98 -14.17 5.85
CA SER A 175 -20.44 -15.45 5.39
C SER A 175 -20.02 -15.39 3.92
N LEU A 176 -20.82 -14.76 3.06
CA LEU A 176 -20.49 -14.56 1.65
C LEU A 176 -19.27 -13.64 1.47
N ALA A 177 -19.23 -12.50 2.17
CA ALA A 177 -18.11 -11.55 2.03
C ALA A 177 -16.77 -12.18 2.50
N THR A 178 -16.81 -12.92 3.61
CA THR A 178 -15.62 -13.61 4.13
C THR A 178 -15.20 -14.78 3.27
N SER A 179 -16.14 -15.52 2.66
CA SER A 179 -15.81 -16.61 1.74
C SER A 179 -15.18 -16.11 0.44
N MET A 180 -15.74 -15.05 -0.15
CA MET A 180 -15.15 -14.38 -1.32
C MET A 180 -13.74 -13.88 -1.00
N ALA A 181 -13.55 -13.25 0.15
CA ALA A 181 -12.24 -12.74 0.54
C ALA A 181 -11.20 -13.84 0.74
N THR A 182 -11.56 -14.90 1.45
CA THR A 182 -10.68 -16.05 1.65
C THR A 182 -10.32 -16.71 0.34
N LEU A 183 -11.29 -16.92 -0.56
CA LEU A 183 -11.03 -17.49 -1.88
C LEU A 183 -10.04 -16.62 -2.67
N PHE A 184 -10.30 -15.32 -2.77
CA PHE A 184 -9.46 -14.40 -3.52
C PHE A 184 -8.04 -14.34 -2.96
N VAL A 185 -7.89 -14.14 -1.65
CA VAL A 185 -6.59 -14.04 -0.99
C VAL A 185 -5.83 -15.37 -1.08
N SER A 186 -6.50 -16.52 -1.01
CA SER A 186 -5.86 -17.83 -1.16
C SER A 186 -5.26 -18.01 -2.55
N VAL A 187 -6.01 -17.68 -3.60
CA VAL A 187 -5.54 -17.77 -4.99
C VAL A 187 -4.33 -16.85 -5.19
N VAL A 188 -4.42 -15.59 -4.76
CA VAL A 188 -3.31 -14.63 -4.81
C VAL A 188 -2.09 -15.17 -4.06
N PHE A 189 -2.27 -15.72 -2.85
CA PHE A 189 -1.19 -16.24 -2.04
C PHE A 189 -0.44 -17.40 -2.71
N ILE A 190 -1.16 -18.32 -3.35
CA ILE A 190 -0.58 -19.45 -4.10
C ILE A 190 0.30 -18.93 -5.26
N PHE A 191 -0.23 -18.02 -6.07
CA PHE A 191 0.53 -17.45 -7.19
C PHE A 191 1.74 -16.64 -6.74
N CYS A 192 1.59 -15.81 -5.71
CA CYS A 192 2.71 -15.09 -5.10
C CYS A 192 3.79 -16.07 -4.64
N SER A 193 3.41 -17.12 -3.90
CA SER A 193 4.34 -18.14 -3.40
C SER A 193 5.14 -18.79 -4.53
N ALA A 194 4.48 -19.11 -5.65
CA ALA A 194 5.14 -19.65 -6.83
C ALA A 194 6.19 -18.68 -7.42
N PHE A 195 5.84 -17.40 -7.60
CA PHE A 195 6.79 -16.39 -8.09
C PHE A 195 7.98 -16.19 -7.15
N TYR A 196 7.73 -16.14 -5.83
CA TYR A 196 8.78 -16.01 -4.84
C TYR A 196 9.72 -17.21 -4.82
N ALA A 197 9.18 -18.43 -4.92
CA ALA A 197 9.97 -19.65 -4.99
C ALA A 197 10.90 -19.65 -6.22
N GLU A 198 10.41 -19.23 -7.39
CA GLU A 198 11.23 -19.15 -8.60
C GLU A 198 12.34 -18.09 -8.51
N ILE A 199 12.04 -16.91 -7.94
CA ILE A 199 13.07 -15.88 -7.70
C ILE A 199 14.13 -16.40 -6.72
N LEU A 200 13.71 -17.08 -5.65
CA LEU A 200 14.63 -17.65 -4.68
C LEU A 200 15.53 -18.72 -5.30
N LYS A 201 14.98 -19.63 -6.11
CA LYS A 201 15.75 -20.62 -6.86
C LYS A 201 16.82 -19.96 -7.74
N PHE A 202 16.45 -18.89 -8.46
CA PHE A 202 17.39 -18.13 -9.29
C PHE A 202 18.52 -17.50 -8.46
N LEU A 203 18.19 -16.88 -7.32
CA LEU A 203 19.17 -16.25 -6.45
C LEU A 203 20.11 -17.27 -5.78
N ILE A 204 19.60 -18.45 -5.41
CA ILE A 204 20.42 -19.53 -4.83
C ILE A 204 21.39 -20.08 -5.88
N LYS A 205 20.90 -20.34 -7.12
CA LYS A 205 21.74 -20.83 -8.21
C LYS A 205 22.90 -19.89 -8.53
N ASN A 206 22.68 -18.58 -8.44
CA ASN A 206 23.67 -17.56 -8.75
C ASN A 206 24.41 -17.00 -7.51
N ARG A 207 24.32 -17.66 -6.35
CA ARG A 207 24.86 -17.15 -5.07
C ARG A 207 26.36 -16.84 -5.09
N TYR A 208 27.15 -17.63 -5.84
CA TYR A 208 28.61 -17.48 -5.89
C TYR A 208 29.08 -16.32 -6.77
N ASN A 209 28.21 -15.80 -7.65
CA ASN A 209 28.52 -14.65 -8.48
C ASN A 209 28.48 -13.37 -7.63
N ARG A 210 29.65 -12.82 -7.31
CA ARG A 210 29.79 -11.59 -6.52
C ARG A 210 29.58 -10.29 -7.31
N SER A 211 28.77 -10.31 -8.35
CA SER A 211 28.50 -9.07 -9.10
C SER A 211 27.67 -8.09 -8.25
N GLU A 212 28.00 -6.81 -8.33
CA GLU A 212 27.26 -5.75 -7.60
C GLU A 212 25.77 -5.72 -8.03
N ALA A 213 25.48 -6.13 -9.27
CA ALA A 213 24.11 -6.30 -9.75
C ALA A 213 23.34 -7.37 -8.95
N LEU A 214 23.92 -8.55 -8.71
CA LEU A 214 23.29 -9.62 -7.92
C LEU A 214 23.12 -9.23 -6.45
N LYS A 215 24.06 -8.48 -5.89
CA LYS A 215 23.95 -7.94 -4.52
C LYS A 215 22.76 -6.99 -4.39
N ARG A 216 22.54 -6.14 -5.39
CA ARG A 216 21.36 -5.25 -5.46
C ARG A 216 20.07 -6.05 -5.58
N GLU A 217 20.02 -7.07 -6.43
CA GLU A 217 18.83 -7.93 -6.56
C GLU A 217 18.51 -8.69 -5.28
N ARG A 218 19.51 -9.13 -4.51
CA ARG A 218 19.32 -9.76 -3.20
C ARG A 218 18.68 -8.81 -2.19
N HIS A 219 19.12 -7.55 -2.14
CA HIS A 219 18.51 -6.54 -1.28
C HIS A 219 17.05 -6.29 -1.67
N LEU A 220 16.75 -6.22 -2.97
CA LEU A 220 15.37 -6.09 -3.46
C LEU A 220 14.51 -7.32 -3.12
N TYR A 221 15.09 -8.53 -3.14
CA TYR A 221 14.39 -9.74 -2.71
C TYR A 221 14.02 -9.70 -1.22
N VAL A 222 14.93 -9.26 -0.35
CA VAL A 222 14.64 -9.10 1.08
C VAL A 222 13.49 -8.11 1.31
N GLN A 223 13.42 -7.03 0.51
CA GLN A 223 12.28 -6.12 0.56
C GLN A 223 10.96 -6.84 0.22
N MET A 224 10.96 -7.62 -0.86
CA MET A 224 9.77 -8.35 -1.30
C MET A 224 9.38 -9.48 -0.32
N LEU A 225 10.34 -10.08 0.39
CA LEU A 225 10.07 -11.05 1.45
C LEU A 225 9.23 -10.44 2.58
N GLY A 226 9.47 -9.18 2.94
CA GLY A 226 8.65 -8.48 3.93
C GLY A 226 7.20 -8.32 3.48
N LEU A 227 6.98 -8.00 2.19
CA LEU A 227 5.63 -7.96 1.61
C LEU A 227 4.97 -9.35 1.61
N PHE A 228 5.73 -10.41 1.35
CA PHE A 228 5.24 -11.79 1.41
C PHE A 228 4.83 -12.20 2.84
N ILE A 229 5.60 -11.83 3.86
CA ILE A 229 5.24 -12.04 5.27
C ILE A 229 3.93 -11.31 5.60
N GLY A 230 3.79 -10.06 5.15
CA GLY A 230 2.52 -9.33 5.27
C GLY A 230 1.36 -10.07 4.60
N LEU A 231 1.57 -10.63 3.40
CA LEU A 231 0.54 -11.36 2.67
C LEU A 231 0.15 -12.66 3.39
N LEU A 232 1.13 -13.36 3.99
CA LEU A 232 0.91 -14.54 4.81
C LEU A 232 0.03 -14.22 6.02
N LEU A 233 0.31 -13.12 6.74
CA LEU A 233 -0.53 -12.68 7.85
C LEU A 233 -1.96 -12.36 7.40
N PHE A 234 -2.12 -11.73 6.23
CA PHE A 234 -3.44 -11.49 5.65
C PHE A 234 -4.19 -12.77 5.27
N PHE A 235 -3.47 -13.74 4.72
CA PHE A 235 -4.03 -15.05 4.37
C PHE A 235 -4.54 -15.77 5.63
N ILE A 236 -3.72 -15.84 6.69
CA ILE A 236 -4.11 -16.42 7.97
C ILE A 236 -5.32 -15.68 8.55
N TYR A 237 -5.31 -14.35 8.53
CA TYR A 237 -6.43 -13.54 9.01
C TYR A 237 -7.74 -13.88 8.30
N ASN A 238 -7.74 -13.94 6.97
CA ASN A 238 -8.96 -14.21 6.19
C ASN A 238 -9.47 -15.64 6.41
N ILE A 239 -8.57 -16.64 6.50
CA ILE A 239 -8.95 -18.02 6.85
C ILE A 239 -9.62 -18.05 8.23
N MET A 240 -8.99 -17.46 9.25
CA MET A 240 -9.54 -17.43 10.60
C MET A 240 -10.90 -16.72 10.64
N LEU A 241 -11.03 -15.60 9.94
CA LEU A 241 -12.28 -14.85 9.83
C LEU A 241 -13.39 -15.69 9.16
N PHE A 242 -13.05 -16.44 8.11
CA PHE A 242 -13.98 -17.34 7.44
C PHE A 242 -14.40 -18.52 8.33
N ILE A 243 -13.45 -19.16 9.01
CA ILE A 243 -13.72 -20.25 9.96
C ILE A 243 -14.69 -19.79 11.05
N PHE A 244 -14.43 -18.63 11.69
CA PHE A 244 -15.34 -18.09 12.71
C PHE A 244 -16.71 -17.70 12.15
N SER A 245 -16.77 -17.26 10.89
CA SER A 245 -18.03 -16.99 10.21
C SER A 245 -18.85 -18.27 9.98
N LEU A 246 -18.19 -19.41 9.67
CA LEU A 246 -18.87 -20.70 9.49
C LEU A 246 -19.47 -21.21 10.80
N TYR A 247 -18.72 -21.11 11.91
CA TYR A 247 -19.20 -21.51 13.23
C TYR A 247 -20.18 -20.51 13.87
N SER A 248 -20.58 -19.46 13.15
CA SER A 248 -21.50 -18.41 13.64
C SER A 248 -21.07 -17.78 14.97
N ASN A 249 -19.78 -17.76 15.26
CA ASN A 249 -19.24 -17.17 16.50
C ASN A 249 -19.13 -15.65 16.34
N ARG A 250 -20.23 -14.95 16.65
CA ARG A 250 -20.35 -13.50 16.46
C ARG A 250 -19.29 -12.71 17.23
N ASP A 251 -18.97 -13.14 18.46
CA ASP A 251 -18.00 -12.45 19.31
C ASP A 251 -16.59 -12.53 18.73
N ALA A 252 -16.18 -13.72 18.25
CA ALA A 252 -14.89 -13.90 17.60
C ALA A 252 -14.77 -13.05 16.32
N VAL A 253 -15.84 -12.96 15.52
CA VAL A 253 -15.87 -12.10 14.32
C VAL A 253 -15.73 -10.62 14.69
N LEU A 254 -16.36 -10.16 15.76
CA LEU A 254 -16.23 -8.77 16.25
C LEU A 254 -14.80 -8.45 16.74
N ILE A 255 -14.16 -9.41 17.42
CA ILE A 255 -12.75 -9.29 17.84
C ILE A 255 -11.85 -9.20 16.61
N MET A 256 -12.04 -10.09 15.62
CA MET A 256 -11.25 -10.07 14.38
C MET A 256 -11.42 -8.77 13.59
N ARG A 257 -12.62 -8.17 13.58
CA ARG A 257 -12.85 -6.84 12.99
C ARG A 257 -12.14 -5.71 13.74
N THR A 258 -11.87 -5.88 15.02
CA THR A 258 -11.12 -4.91 15.82
C THR A 258 -9.61 -5.01 15.55
N ILE A 259 -9.11 -6.21 15.25
CA ILE A 259 -7.70 -6.46 14.90
C ILE A 259 -7.41 -6.10 13.43
N PHE A 260 -8.41 -6.17 12.54
CA PHE A 260 -8.26 -5.90 11.11
C PHE A 260 -7.43 -4.66 10.76
N PRO A 261 -7.67 -3.46 11.34
CA PRO A 261 -6.92 -2.26 10.99
C PRO A 261 -5.43 -2.39 11.28
N LEU A 262 -5.03 -3.18 12.29
CA LEU A 262 -3.62 -3.40 12.63
C LEU A 262 -2.91 -4.26 11.58
N ILE A 263 -3.53 -5.35 11.17
CA ILE A 263 -3.01 -6.23 10.12
C ILE A 263 -3.00 -5.49 8.77
N SER A 264 -4.06 -4.74 8.50
CA SER A 264 -4.18 -3.86 7.34
C SER A 264 -3.06 -2.83 7.28
N CYS A 265 -2.80 -2.15 8.40
CA CYS A 265 -1.74 -1.16 8.54
C CYS A 265 -0.35 -1.79 8.35
N PHE A 266 -0.11 -2.96 8.96
CA PHE A 266 1.16 -3.69 8.81
C PHE A 266 1.44 -4.02 7.34
N PHE A 267 0.45 -4.57 6.63
CA PHE A 267 0.62 -4.94 5.22
C PHE A 267 0.96 -3.75 4.33
N SER A 268 0.30 -2.61 4.54
CA SER A 268 0.55 -1.41 3.74
C SER A 268 1.90 -0.78 4.05
N TYR A 269 2.38 -0.86 5.30
CA TYR A 269 3.61 -0.20 5.70
C TYR A 269 4.87 -1.08 5.61
N VAL A 270 4.75 -2.41 5.68
CA VAL A 270 5.91 -3.31 5.67
C VAL A 270 6.78 -3.08 4.43
N ASN A 271 6.19 -2.89 3.26
CA ASN A 271 6.95 -2.69 2.02
C ASN A 271 7.81 -1.41 2.06
N ILE A 272 7.29 -0.32 2.63
CA ILE A 272 7.98 0.96 2.74
C ILE A 272 9.12 0.86 3.75
N TRP A 273 8.82 0.33 4.94
CA TRP A 273 9.82 0.17 6.00
C TRP A 273 10.96 -0.72 5.52
N MET A 274 10.64 -1.81 4.83
CA MET A 274 11.66 -2.68 4.22
C MET A 274 12.46 -1.96 3.14
N MET A 275 11.84 -1.10 2.33
CA MET A 275 12.56 -0.30 1.33
C MET A 275 13.53 0.69 1.99
N VAL A 276 13.10 1.38 3.04
CA VAL A 276 13.94 2.32 3.79
C VAL A 276 15.05 1.59 4.55
N ILE A 277 14.79 0.44 5.15
CA ILE A 277 15.79 -0.32 5.92
C ILE A 277 16.82 -1.01 5.03
N VAL A 278 16.41 -1.50 3.86
CA VAL A 278 17.28 -2.37 3.04
C VAL A 278 17.95 -1.60 1.90
N ASN A 279 17.34 -0.55 1.35
CA ASN A 279 17.86 0.15 0.19
C ASN A 279 18.61 1.45 0.58
N SER A 280 19.94 1.35 0.66
CA SER A 280 20.82 2.49 0.98
C SER A 280 20.71 3.66 0.00
N ASP A 281 20.54 3.36 -1.30
CA ASP A 281 20.40 4.40 -2.33
C ASP A 281 19.08 5.15 -2.16
N PHE A 282 18.02 4.41 -1.82
CA PHE A 282 16.71 4.99 -1.53
C PHE A 282 16.76 5.87 -0.29
N ARG A 283 17.41 5.41 0.80
CA ARG A 283 17.62 6.23 2.00
C ARG A 283 18.36 7.52 1.72
N ARG A 284 19.42 7.48 0.92
CA ARG A 284 20.19 8.67 0.58
C ARG A 284 19.31 9.69 -0.15
N LYS A 285 18.48 9.24 -1.09
CA LYS A 285 17.52 10.10 -1.80
C LYS A 285 16.45 10.67 -0.88
N LEU A 286 15.93 9.87 0.04
CA LEU A 286 14.97 10.31 1.06
C LEU A 286 15.59 11.41 1.95
N LEU A 287 16.81 11.21 2.45
CA LEU A 287 17.53 12.18 3.27
C LEU A 287 17.81 13.49 2.51
N LEU A 288 18.15 13.41 1.23
CA LEU A 288 18.34 14.60 0.40
C LEU A 288 17.06 15.42 0.26
N LEU A 289 15.88 14.79 0.15
CA LEU A 289 14.61 15.53 0.14
C LEU A 289 14.36 16.27 1.46
N PHE A 290 14.62 15.62 2.59
CA PHE A 290 14.51 16.24 3.91
C PHE A 290 15.47 17.43 4.08
N VAL A 291 16.72 17.29 3.65
CA VAL A 291 17.72 18.36 3.75
C VAL A 291 17.38 19.52 2.83
N CYS A 292 16.92 19.27 1.59
CA CYS A 292 16.54 20.33 0.66
C CYS A 292 15.34 21.14 1.17
N GLN A 293 14.31 20.47 1.73
CA GLN A 293 13.19 21.15 2.38
C GLN A 293 13.65 22.05 3.53
N LYS A 294 14.62 21.59 4.33
CA LYS A 294 15.18 22.37 5.44
C LYS A 294 15.97 23.59 4.95
N THR A 295 16.65 23.51 3.82
CA THR A 295 17.39 24.64 3.23
C THR A 295 16.46 25.68 2.62
N GLU A 296 15.41 25.26 1.90
CA GLU A 296 14.39 26.18 1.36
C GLU A 296 13.60 26.87 2.48
N GLN A 297 13.27 26.16 3.56
CA GLN A 297 12.56 26.74 4.72
C GLN A 297 13.43 27.70 5.55
N LYS A 298 14.77 27.58 5.49
CA LYS A 298 15.70 28.52 6.13
C LYS A 298 15.94 29.79 5.30
N SER A 299 15.64 29.73 3.99
CA SER A 299 15.72 30.87 3.06
C SER A 299 14.52 31.81 3.12
N THR A 300 13.47 31.48 3.89
CA THR A 300 12.24 32.28 4.03
C THR A 300 12.22 33.20 5.26
N ASN A 301 13.35 33.37 5.97
CA ASN A 301 13.55 34.48 6.91
C ASN A 301 14.32 35.60 6.21
N PRO A 302 13.70 36.75 5.88
CA PRO A 302 14.42 37.87 5.32
C PRO A 302 15.06 38.66 6.46
N SER A 303 16.32 38.39 6.77
CA SER A 303 17.14 39.37 7.47
C SER A 303 18.63 39.09 7.31
N ILE A 304 19.25 40.01 6.56
CA ILE A 304 20.65 40.45 6.61
C ILE A 304 21.64 39.61 5.78
N CYS A 305 21.90 40.13 4.57
CA CYS A 305 23.15 39.98 3.86
C CYS A 305 24.28 40.65 4.67
N PRO A 306 25.50 40.09 4.65
CA PRO A 306 26.58 40.92 4.12
C PRO A 306 27.30 40.24 2.97
N GLN A 307 27.64 41.10 2.02
CA GLN A 307 28.45 40.84 0.84
C GLN A 307 29.91 40.53 1.21
N ALA A 308 30.55 39.82 0.28
CA ALA A 308 31.97 39.86 -0.10
C ALA A 308 33.00 39.07 0.73
N LEU A 309 33.46 37.95 0.16
CA LEU A 309 34.83 37.76 -0.36
C LEU A 309 34.83 36.48 -1.21
N SER A 310 34.84 36.55 -2.55
CA SER A 310 36.06 36.45 -3.39
C SER A 310 37.06 35.46 -2.77
N THR A 311 37.13 34.21 -3.24
CA THR A 311 37.92 33.84 -4.42
C THR A 311 37.38 32.57 -5.11
N ARG A 312 37.06 32.69 -6.39
CA ARG A 312 37.19 31.63 -7.42
C ARG A 312 38.60 31.78 -8.06
N PRO A 313 39.16 30.82 -8.83
CA PRO A 313 38.49 29.93 -9.78
C PRO A 313 39.04 28.46 -9.70
N SER A 314 38.62 27.42 -10.41
CA SER A 314 37.96 27.28 -11.70
C SER A 314 37.51 25.81 -11.82
N PHE A 315 36.23 25.54 -12.10
CA PHE A 315 35.78 24.58 -13.12
C PHE A 315 34.31 24.91 -13.42
N LEU A 316 34.20 25.91 -14.31
CA LEU A 316 33.02 26.31 -15.08
C LEU A 316 32.61 25.12 -15.99
N VAL A 317 31.34 24.71 -16.05
CA VAL A 317 30.26 25.18 -16.99
C VAL A 317 30.35 24.40 -18.32
N VAL A 318 29.28 23.79 -18.87
CA VAL A 318 28.07 24.40 -19.47
C VAL A 318 27.01 23.31 -19.75
N SER A 319 25.74 23.64 -19.46
CA SER A 319 24.45 23.45 -20.17
C SER A 319 24.18 22.18 -21.02
N ILE A 320 22.94 21.71 -21.20
CA ILE A 320 21.84 22.41 -21.88
C ILE A 320 20.48 21.78 -21.50
N CYS A 321 19.60 22.63 -20.97
CA CYS A 321 18.15 22.57 -21.18
C CYS A 321 17.86 22.81 -22.66
N LEU A 322 17.28 21.84 -23.36
CA LEU A 322 16.52 22.05 -24.60
C LEU A 322 15.68 20.79 -24.86
N CYS A 323 14.38 20.89 -24.61
CA CYS A 323 13.32 20.49 -25.53
C CYS A 323 11.96 20.61 -24.84
N TYR A 324 11.41 21.81 -24.89
CA TYR A 324 9.97 22.01 -24.98
C TYR A 324 9.74 23.07 -26.07
N ILE A 325 8.78 22.77 -26.96
CA ILE A 325 8.10 23.64 -27.93
C ILE A 325 8.71 23.73 -29.34
N GLY A 326 7.98 23.16 -30.32
CA GLY A 326 7.82 23.72 -31.67
C GLY A 326 7.75 22.72 -32.82
N ASN A 327 6.51 22.42 -33.29
CA ASN A 327 6.08 21.67 -34.49
C ASN A 327 6.29 20.15 -34.56
#